data_AF-A0A0B4H2U7-F1
#
_entry.id   AF-A0A0B4H2U7-F1
#
_cell.length_a   1.000
_cell.length_b   1.000
_cell.length_c   1.000
_cell.angle_alpha   90.00
_cell.angle_beta   90.00
_cell.angle_gamma   90.00
#
_symmetry.space_group_name_H-M   'P 1'
#
loop_
_entity.id
_entity.type
_entity.pdbx_description
1 polymer ?
#
loop_
_entity_poly.entity_id
_entity_poly.type
_entity_poly.pdbx_seq_one_letter_code
_entity_poly.pdbx_strand_id
1 'polypeptide(L)'
;MTDATVGEALVRALSAGMTVRMRQVGPHRITTGSIAKLSSYGPTYTLGIKPNVLAPGDDVRSTLYGGGYGGVAGTSFAAPLVAGIYALVGEARGTFDPAILDSVIMGTAEPQSWSHSHYSQGAHDLISVAQQGAGLVKSWEAAHATTLVAPASLAFNDTANRASSISLSIKNTANITVQ
;
A
#
# COMPACT_ATOMS: atom_id res chain seq x y z
N MET A 1 -3.27 5.18 -18.02
CA MET A 1 -3.33 6.65 -17.85
C MET A 1 -2.85 7.32 -19.12
N THR A 2 -3.64 8.25 -19.66
CA THR A 2 -3.17 9.22 -20.67
C THR A 2 -2.50 10.37 -19.93
N ASP A 3 -1.26 10.69 -20.23
CA ASP A 3 -0.60 11.88 -19.68
C ASP A 3 -1.04 13.14 -20.45
N ALA A 4 -0.55 14.31 -20.02
CA ALA A 4 -0.85 15.59 -20.66
C ALA A 4 -0.45 15.60 -22.14
N THR A 5 0.64 14.93 -22.49
CA THR A 5 1.15 14.84 -23.87
C THR A 5 0.23 14.02 -24.75
N VAL A 6 -0.27 12.88 -24.27
CA VAL A 6 -1.29 12.08 -24.97
C VAL A 6 -2.58 12.90 -25.12
N GLY A 7 -2.98 13.66 -24.09
CA GLY A 7 -4.13 14.56 -24.13
C GLY A 7 -4.02 15.62 -25.23
N GLU A 8 -2.89 16.32 -25.29
CA GLU A 8 -2.61 17.33 -26.32
C GLU A 8 -2.57 16.74 -27.73
N ALA A 9 -1.96 15.56 -27.88
CA ALA A 9 -1.94 14.85 -29.17
C ALA A 9 -3.34 14.46 -29.64
N LEU A 10 -4.21 14.06 -28.71
CA LEU A 10 -5.60 13.72 -28.99
C LEU A 10 -6.37 14.96 -29.47
N VAL A 11 -6.21 16.09 -28.78
CA VAL A 11 -6.86 17.36 -29.10
C VAL A 11 -6.44 17.83 -30.50
N ARG A 12 -5.15 17.74 -30.83
CA ARG A 12 -4.64 18.09 -32.17
C ARG A 12 -5.18 17.17 -33.27
N ALA A 13 -5.27 15.87 -33.02
CA ALA A 13 -5.81 14.93 -34.00
C ALA A 13 -7.30 15.19 -34.26
N LEU A 14 -8.08 15.48 -33.22
CA LEU A 14 -9.49 15.83 -33.35
C LEU A 14 -9.71 17.16 -34.07
N SER A 15 -8.90 18.20 -33.76
CA SER A 15 -9.01 19.51 -34.45
C SER A 15 -8.61 19.45 -35.92
N ALA A 16 -7.76 18.49 -36.30
CA ALA A 16 -7.41 18.20 -37.70
C ALA A 16 -8.43 17.33 -38.43
N GLY A 17 -9.58 17.00 -37.82
CA GLY A 17 -10.63 16.17 -38.43
C GLY A 17 -10.28 14.68 -38.53
N MET A 18 -9.27 14.21 -37.78
CA MET A 18 -8.86 12.80 -37.80
C MET A 18 -9.81 11.95 -36.95
N THR A 19 -10.07 10.72 -37.39
CA THR A 19 -10.79 9.73 -36.57
C THR A 19 -9.85 9.12 -35.54
N VAL A 20 -10.10 9.37 -34.25
CA VAL A 20 -9.35 8.78 -33.14
C VAL A 20 -10.06 7.51 -32.66
N ARG A 21 -9.35 6.38 -32.62
CA ARG A 21 -9.85 5.11 -32.04
C ARG A 21 -9.06 4.77 -30.78
N MET A 22 -9.75 4.64 -29.66
CA MET A 22 -9.15 4.16 -28.41
C MET A 22 -9.37 2.66 -28.24
N ARG A 23 -8.30 1.93 -27.90
CA ARG A 23 -8.37 0.52 -27.52
C ARG A 23 -7.62 0.35 -26.22
N GLN A 24 -8.28 -0.16 -25.19
CA GLN A 24 -7.61 -0.57 -23.97
C GLN A 24 -6.79 -1.83 -24.27
N VAL A 25 -5.46 -1.75 -24.15
CA VAL A 25 -4.55 -2.88 -24.40
C VAL A 25 -3.62 -3.03 -23.21
N GLY A 26 -3.50 -4.25 -22.68
CA GLY A 26 -2.51 -4.61 -21.68
C GLY A 26 -3.05 -4.82 -20.26
N PRO A 27 -2.24 -5.45 -19.39
CA PRO A 27 -2.61 -5.74 -18.00
C PRO A 27 -2.77 -4.46 -17.18
N HIS A 28 -3.69 -4.46 -16.21
CA HIS A 28 -3.69 -3.44 -15.17
C HIS A 28 -2.40 -3.56 -14.36
N ARG A 29 -1.59 -2.50 -14.39
CA ARG A 29 -0.37 -2.40 -13.60
C ARG A 29 -0.70 -1.71 -12.30
N ILE A 30 -0.17 -2.23 -11.20
CA ILE A 30 -0.13 -1.48 -9.94
C ILE A 30 0.84 -0.33 -10.15
N THR A 31 0.36 0.90 -10.05
CA THR A 31 1.22 2.08 -10.04
C THR A 31 1.83 2.20 -8.65
N THR A 32 3.15 2.11 -8.56
CA THR A 32 3.90 2.35 -7.33
C THR A 32 4.27 3.82 -7.21
N GLY A 33 4.59 4.26 -5.99
CA GLY A 33 5.04 5.65 -5.76
C GLY A 33 3.98 6.74 -5.99
N SER A 34 2.70 6.37 -5.98
CA SER A 34 1.57 7.28 -5.95
C SER A 34 0.48 6.76 -5.01
N ILE A 35 0.01 7.60 -4.08
CA ILE A 35 -1.18 7.32 -3.27
C ILE A 35 -2.38 8.03 -3.89
N ALA A 36 -3.51 7.33 -3.97
CA ALA A 36 -4.76 7.88 -4.48
C ALA A 36 -5.16 9.14 -3.70
N LYS A 37 -5.56 10.22 -4.38
CA LYS A 37 -5.89 11.52 -3.76
C LYS A 37 -7.00 11.43 -2.70
N LEU A 38 -7.88 10.45 -2.84
CA LEU A 38 -8.99 10.18 -1.92
C LEU A 38 -8.58 9.44 -0.64
N SER A 39 -7.34 8.94 -0.57
CA SER A 39 -6.86 8.20 0.61
C SER A 39 -6.71 9.15 1.80
N SER A 40 -7.35 8.81 2.91
CA SER A 40 -7.12 9.49 4.17
C SER A 40 -5.70 9.27 4.67
N TYR A 41 -5.18 10.24 5.41
CA TYR A 41 -3.90 10.18 6.09
C TYR A 41 -4.11 10.40 7.58
N GLY A 42 -3.25 9.79 8.38
CA GLY A 42 -3.21 10.00 9.81
C GLY A 42 -2.41 11.25 10.22
N PRO A 43 -2.08 11.37 11.51
CA PRO A 43 -2.45 10.44 12.57
C PRO A 43 -3.96 10.48 12.88
N THR A 44 -4.43 9.55 13.70
CA THR A 44 -5.80 9.65 14.26
C THR A 44 -5.91 10.83 15.21
N TYR A 45 -7.13 11.20 15.62
CA TYR A 45 -7.36 12.23 16.64
C TYR A 45 -6.67 11.96 17.99
N THR A 46 -6.31 10.70 18.26
CA THR A 46 -5.59 10.27 19.45
C THR A 46 -4.09 10.04 19.19
N LEU A 47 -3.56 10.61 18.10
CA LEU A 47 -2.16 10.48 17.67
C LEU A 47 -1.71 9.04 17.33
N GLY A 48 -2.67 8.16 17.02
CA GLY A 48 -2.38 6.81 16.55
C GLY A 48 -1.87 6.82 15.11
N ILE A 49 -0.88 5.97 14.82
CA ILE A 49 -0.34 5.79 13.46
C ILE A 49 -1.36 5.01 12.62
N LYS A 50 -1.90 5.68 11.60
CA LYS A 50 -2.78 5.10 10.57
C LYS A 50 -2.49 5.82 9.23
N PRO A 51 -2.70 5.15 8.07
CA PRO A 51 -3.12 3.76 7.90
C PRO A 51 -2.03 2.74 8.29
N ASN A 52 -2.34 1.43 8.33
CA ASN A 52 -1.36 0.38 8.62
C ASN A 52 -0.53 0.00 7.40
N VAL A 53 -1.19 -0.22 6.26
CA VAL A 53 -0.59 -0.65 4.98
C VAL A 53 -1.33 -0.01 3.82
N LEU A 54 -0.68 0.00 2.66
CA LEU A 54 -1.26 0.33 1.36
C LEU A 54 -1.65 -0.94 0.61
N ALA A 55 -2.70 -0.84 -0.19
CA ALA A 55 -3.09 -1.83 -1.18
C ALA A 55 -3.76 -1.15 -2.37
N PRO A 56 -3.80 -1.79 -3.56
CA PRO A 56 -4.52 -1.28 -4.71
C PRO A 56 -5.98 -0.95 -4.38
N GLY A 57 -6.36 0.30 -4.64
CA GLY A 57 -7.73 0.79 -4.39
C GLY A 57 -8.19 1.84 -5.40
N ASP A 58 -7.38 2.19 -6.39
CA ASP A 58 -7.75 3.10 -7.47
C ASP A 58 -7.65 2.34 -8.80
N ASP A 59 -8.59 2.60 -9.71
CA ASP A 59 -8.77 1.85 -10.97
C ASP A 59 -8.75 0.31 -10.78
N VAL A 60 -9.42 -0.18 -9.73
CA VAL A 60 -9.54 -1.63 -9.48
C VAL A 60 -10.70 -2.17 -10.30
N ARG A 61 -10.51 -3.26 -11.05
CA ARG A 61 -11.60 -3.90 -11.79
C ARG A 61 -12.43 -4.78 -10.84
N SER A 62 -13.70 -4.43 -10.65
CA SER A 62 -14.62 -5.13 -9.73
C SER A 62 -15.99 -5.38 -10.35
N THR A 63 -16.81 -6.19 -9.68
CA THR A 63 -18.20 -6.46 -10.04
C THR A 63 -19.10 -5.26 -9.69
N LEU A 64 -20.04 -4.93 -10.58
CA LEU A 64 -20.98 -3.83 -10.38
C LEU A 64 -22.39 -4.32 -10.03
N TYR A 65 -23.16 -3.45 -9.36
CA TYR A 65 -24.58 -3.69 -9.13
C TYR A 65 -25.33 -3.79 -10.47
N GLY A 66 -26.25 -4.75 -10.59
CA GLY A 66 -26.93 -5.05 -11.85
C GLY A 66 -26.12 -5.95 -12.80
N GLY A 67 -24.95 -6.42 -12.37
CA GLY A 67 -24.10 -7.34 -13.13
C GLY A 67 -22.97 -6.63 -13.90
N GLY A 68 -22.06 -7.44 -14.44
CA GLY A 68 -20.92 -6.96 -15.21
C GLY A 68 -19.74 -6.49 -14.34
N TYR A 69 -18.76 -5.86 -14.99
CA TYR A 69 -17.50 -5.43 -14.40
C TYR A 69 -17.15 -4.01 -14.81
N GLY A 70 -16.53 -3.25 -13.92
CA GLY A 70 -16.03 -1.92 -14.20
C GLY A 70 -14.86 -1.52 -13.30
N GLY A 71 -14.23 -0.39 -13.61
CA GLY A 71 -13.23 0.24 -12.76
C GLY A 71 -13.89 0.93 -11.58
N VAL A 72 -13.37 0.68 -10.38
CA VAL A 72 -13.82 1.29 -9.13
C VAL A 72 -12.64 1.88 -8.39
N ALA A 73 -12.90 2.94 -7.63
CA ALA A 73 -11.89 3.67 -6.87
C ALA A 73 -12.37 3.94 -5.45
N GLY A 74 -11.49 3.78 -4.48
CA GLY A 74 -11.82 3.89 -3.07
C GLY A 74 -10.94 3.00 -2.18
N THR A 75 -10.63 3.49 -0.98
CA THR A 75 -10.11 2.62 0.09
C THR A 75 -11.10 1.50 0.44
N SER A 76 -12.39 1.67 0.14
CA SER A 76 -13.42 0.63 0.19
C SER A 76 -13.11 -0.60 -0.67
N PHE A 77 -12.21 -0.50 -1.66
CA PHE A 77 -11.75 -1.63 -2.48
C PHE A 77 -10.37 -2.14 -2.07
N ALA A 78 -9.53 -1.27 -1.49
CA ALA A 78 -8.28 -1.70 -0.85
C ALA A 78 -8.53 -2.54 0.41
N ALA A 79 -9.52 -2.15 1.23
CA ALA A 79 -9.86 -2.83 2.49
C ALA A 79 -10.22 -4.32 2.32
N PRO A 80 -11.16 -4.72 1.44
CA PRO A 80 -11.48 -6.14 1.25
C PRO A 80 -10.30 -6.94 0.66
N LEU A 81 -9.44 -6.31 -0.16
CA LEU A 81 -8.21 -6.95 -0.62
C LEU A 81 -7.26 -7.25 0.55
N VAL A 82 -7.01 -6.27 1.43
CA VAL A 82 -6.21 -6.48 2.64
C VAL A 82 -6.85 -7.54 3.55
N ALA A 83 -8.17 -7.54 3.72
CA ALA A 83 -8.87 -8.56 4.50
C ALA A 83 -8.62 -9.98 3.95
N GLY A 84 -8.67 -10.17 2.64
CA GLY A 84 -8.31 -11.44 1.99
C GLY A 84 -6.84 -11.82 2.21
N ILE A 85 -5.93 -10.85 2.20
CA ILE A 85 -4.51 -11.09 2.51
C ILE A 85 -4.34 -11.55 3.96
N TYR A 86 -4.98 -10.89 4.93
CA TYR A 86 -4.95 -11.33 6.34
C TYR A 86 -5.45 -12.78 6.49
N ALA A 87 -6.52 -13.15 5.78
CA ALA A 87 -7.03 -14.51 5.81
C ALA A 87 -6.00 -15.52 5.27
N LEU A 88 -5.47 -15.29 4.07
CA LEU A 88 -4.51 -16.20 3.42
C LEU A 88 -3.18 -16.30 4.18
N VAL A 89 -2.67 -15.19 4.70
CA VAL A 89 -1.46 -15.16 5.53
C VAL A 89 -1.73 -15.91 6.84
N GLY A 90 -2.91 -15.75 7.44
CA GLY A 90 -3.28 -16.48 8.65
C GLY A 90 -3.35 -17.99 8.44
N GLU A 91 -3.93 -18.43 7.33
CA GLU A 91 -3.94 -19.85 6.92
C GLU A 91 -2.52 -20.38 6.71
N ALA A 92 -1.69 -19.68 5.93
CA ALA A 92 -0.33 -20.09 5.62
C ALA A 92 0.56 -20.20 6.86
N ARG A 93 0.34 -19.33 7.86
CA ARG A 93 1.11 -19.28 9.10
C ARG A 93 0.51 -20.13 10.23
N GLY A 94 -0.68 -20.70 10.03
CA GLY A 94 -1.39 -21.48 11.05
C GLY A 94 -1.82 -20.67 12.28
N THR A 95 -1.97 -19.35 12.15
CA THR A 95 -2.39 -18.48 13.26
C THR A 95 -3.19 -17.29 12.75
N PHE A 96 -4.25 -16.94 13.48
CA PHE A 96 -5.04 -15.72 13.27
C PHE A 96 -4.86 -14.70 14.40
N ASP A 97 -3.76 -14.82 15.17
CA ASP A 97 -3.40 -13.82 16.17
C ASP A 97 -3.18 -12.45 15.49
N PRO A 98 -4.02 -11.43 15.79
CA PRO A 98 -3.94 -10.14 15.13
C PRO A 98 -2.59 -9.45 15.32
N ALA A 99 -1.94 -9.60 16.47
CA ALA A 99 -0.65 -8.98 16.72
C ALA A 99 0.45 -9.60 15.86
N ILE A 100 0.43 -10.93 15.69
CA ILE A 100 1.38 -11.64 14.81
C ILE A 100 1.12 -11.27 13.36
N LEU A 101 -0.14 -11.24 12.93
CA LEU A 101 -0.52 -10.89 11.57
C LEU A 101 -0.18 -9.43 11.23
N ASP A 102 -0.48 -8.49 12.12
CA ASP A 102 -0.08 -7.09 11.96
C ASP A 102 1.45 -6.98 11.85
N SER A 103 2.18 -7.64 12.76
CA SER A 103 3.64 -7.62 12.75
C SER A 103 4.24 -8.16 11.46
N VAL A 104 3.73 -9.27 10.93
CA VAL A 104 4.29 -9.85 9.71
C VAL A 104 3.85 -9.09 8.47
N ILE A 105 2.58 -8.69 8.37
CA ILE A 105 2.06 -7.99 7.19
C ILE A 105 2.65 -6.59 7.08
N MET A 106 2.76 -5.87 8.19
CA MET A 106 3.40 -4.56 8.20
C MET A 106 4.93 -4.68 8.11
N GLY A 107 5.53 -5.65 8.80
CA GLY A 107 6.98 -5.86 8.79
C GLY A 107 7.56 -6.26 7.42
N THR A 108 6.74 -6.83 6.53
CA THR A 108 7.12 -7.16 5.15
C THR A 108 6.51 -6.23 4.11
N ALA A 109 5.81 -5.16 4.51
CA ALA A 109 5.27 -4.21 3.54
C ALA A 109 6.43 -3.42 2.88
N GLU A 110 6.26 -3.04 1.62
CA GLU A 110 7.27 -2.30 0.85
C GLU A 110 7.03 -0.79 0.93
N PRO A 111 7.92 -0.02 1.59
CA PRO A 111 7.82 1.44 1.62
C PRO A 111 7.86 2.03 0.21
N GLN A 112 6.99 2.99 -0.04
CA GLN A 112 6.85 3.69 -1.31
C GLN A 112 7.53 5.06 -1.26
N SER A 113 8.08 5.50 -2.39
CA SER A 113 8.65 6.84 -2.60
C SER A 113 7.87 7.59 -3.67
N TRP A 114 7.80 8.92 -3.61
CA TRP A 114 7.09 9.68 -4.64
C TRP A 114 7.76 9.56 -6.03
N SER A 115 6.95 9.22 -7.04
CA SER A 115 7.41 9.01 -8.43
C SER A 115 8.05 10.24 -9.13
N HIS A 116 8.07 11.42 -8.50
CA HIS A 116 8.62 12.66 -9.09
C HIS A 116 10.04 13.00 -8.62
N SER A 117 10.63 12.20 -7.72
CA SER A 117 12.00 12.43 -7.24
C SER A 117 13.02 11.85 -8.24
N HIS A 118 13.41 12.66 -9.24
CA HIS A 118 14.60 12.38 -10.06
C HIS A 118 15.92 12.40 -9.26
N TYR A 119 15.86 12.69 -7.97
CA TYR A 119 16.96 12.68 -7.00
C TYR A 119 16.73 11.60 -5.94
N SER A 120 16.58 10.34 -6.34
CA SER A 120 16.45 9.22 -5.39
C SER A 120 17.78 8.96 -4.67
N GLN A 121 18.04 9.65 -3.56
CA GLN A 121 19.15 9.33 -2.65
C GLN A 121 18.71 9.46 -1.19
N GLY A 122 18.04 8.42 -0.66
CA GLY A 122 17.88 8.19 0.77
C GLY A 122 16.43 8.18 1.30
N ALA A 123 16.29 8.04 2.63
CA ALA A 123 15.01 7.95 3.34
C ALA A 123 14.11 9.20 3.20
N HIS A 124 14.63 10.30 2.64
CA HIS A 124 13.94 11.58 2.50
C HIS A 124 12.86 11.60 1.40
N ASP A 125 12.88 10.62 0.48
CA ASP A 125 11.89 10.49 -0.61
C ASP A 125 10.73 9.55 -0.26
N LEU A 126 10.82 8.86 0.88
CA LEU A 126 9.76 7.96 1.33
C LEU A 126 8.50 8.75 1.66
N ILE A 127 7.36 8.20 1.27
CA ILE A 127 6.08 8.72 1.67
C ILE A 127 5.96 8.63 3.21
N SER A 128 5.38 9.63 3.85
CA SER A 128 5.25 9.63 5.32
C SER A 128 4.47 8.39 5.82
N VAL A 129 4.87 7.85 6.97
CA VAL A 129 4.10 6.77 7.66
C VAL A 129 2.66 7.18 7.97
N ALA A 130 2.39 8.48 8.10
CA ALA A 130 1.04 9.00 8.24
C ALA A 130 0.18 8.82 6.97
N GLN A 131 0.81 8.65 5.80
CA GLN A 131 0.12 8.45 4.53
C GLN A 131 0.18 6.99 4.07
N GLN A 132 1.34 6.32 4.21
CA GLN A 132 1.53 4.96 3.70
C GLN A 132 1.48 3.85 4.76
N GLY A 133 1.51 4.20 6.04
CA GLY A 133 1.73 3.21 7.10
C GLY A 133 3.09 2.55 6.92
N ALA A 134 3.11 1.22 6.93
CA ALA A 134 4.29 0.42 6.67
C ALA A 134 4.64 0.29 5.18
N GLY A 135 3.73 0.69 4.26
CA GLY A 135 3.93 0.61 2.82
C GLY A 135 2.99 -0.36 2.11
N LEU A 136 3.30 -0.67 0.85
CA LEU A 136 2.50 -1.54 -0.01
C LEU A 136 2.59 -3.00 0.45
N VAL A 137 1.44 -3.63 0.69
CA VAL A 137 1.36 -5.01 1.18
C VAL A 137 2.04 -6.01 0.24
N LYS A 138 2.83 -6.92 0.82
CA LYS A 138 3.48 -8.06 0.15
C LYS A 138 2.99 -9.38 0.74
N SER A 139 1.86 -9.88 0.23
CA SER A 139 1.21 -11.08 0.79
C SER A 139 2.10 -12.33 0.76
N TRP A 140 2.86 -12.53 -0.31
CA TRP A 140 3.79 -13.67 -0.42
C TRP A 140 4.89 -13.60 0.64
N GLU A 141 5.50 -12.42 0.81
CA GLU A 141 6.55 -12.21 1.81
C GLU A 141 5.98 -12.40 3.23
N ALA A 142 4.81 -11.83 3.52
CA ALA A 142 4.15 -12.00 4.81
C ALA A 142 3.84 -13.47 5.14
N ALA A 143 3.37 -14.26 4.16
CA ALA A 143 3.08 -15.67 4.34
C ALA A 143 4.34 -16.51 4.65
N HIS A 144 5.47 -16.17 4.04
CA HIS A 144 6.71 -16.97 4.13
C HIS A 144 7.79 -16.36 5.04
N ALA A 145 7.55 -15.19 5.63
CA ALA A 145 8.52 -14.53 6.48
C ALA A 145 8.86 -15.38 7.71
N THR A 146 10.16 -15.61 7.88
CA THR A 146 10.71 -16.29 9.04
C THR A 146 11.16 -15.32 10.13
N THR A 147 11.31 -14.04 9.81
CA THR A 147 11.66 -13.00 10.78
C THR A 147 10.41 -12.22 11.16
N LEU A 148 10.12 -12.15 12.45
CA LEU A 148 9.02 -11.38 13.03
C LEU A 148 9.58 -10.17 13.76
N VAL A 149 9.07 -8.99 13.43
CA VAL A 149 9.39 -7.73 14.10
C VAL A 149 8.16 -7.24 14.85
N ALA A 150 8.29 -7.01 16.16
CA ALA A 150 7.18 -6.59 17.02
C ALA A 150 7.59 -5.44 17.96
N PRO A 151 6.69 -4.48 18.25
CA PRO A 151 5.33 -4.37 17.71
C PRO A 151 5.34 -3.92 16.23
N ALA A 152 4.21 -4.07 15.55
CA ALA A 152 4.05 -3.72 14.14
C ALA A 152 4.23 -2.21 13.84
N SER A 153 4.15 -1.36 14.86
CA SER A 153 4.28 0.10 14.76
C SER A 153 4.89 0.68 16.03
N LEU A 154 5.74 1.70 15.88
CA LEU A 154 6.40 2.39 16.98
C LEU A 154 5.82 3.80 17.12
N ALA A 155 4.92 3.98 18.09
CA ALA A 155 4.32 5.28 18.39
C ALA A 155 5.09 5.98 19.51
N PHE A 156 5.70 7.12 19.20
CA PHE A 156 6.46 7.93 20.17
C PHE A 156 5.59 8.94 20.94
N ASN A 157 4.32 9.08 20.54
CA ASN A 157 3.36 10.05 21.08
C ASN A 157 3.78 11.53 20.86
N ASP A 158 3.04 12.48 21.45
CA ASP A 158 3.39 13.90 21.41
C ASP A 158 4.54 14.29 22.35
N THR A 159 4.98 15.54 22.24
CA THR A 159 6.06 16.10 23.07
C THR A 159 5.73 16.09 24.56
N ALA A 160 4.45 16.16 24.95
CA ALA A 160 4.02 16.19 26.34
C ALA A 160 3.98 14.78 26.98
N ASN A 161 3.71 13.76 26.19
CA ASN A 161 3.49 12.36 26.60
C ASN A 161 4.46 11.41 25.91
N ARG A 162 5.66 11.89 25.57
CA ARG A 162 6.65 11.16 24.78
C ARG A 162 7.05 9.86 25.48
N ALA A 163 7.03 8.77 24.74
CA ALA A 163 7.53 7.49 25.24
C ALA A 163 9.02 7.61 25.62
N SER A 164 9.35 7.31 26.88
CA SER A 164 10.73 7.37 27.38
C SER A 164 11.62 6.28 26.79
N SER A 165 11.02 5.15 26.43
CA SER A 165 11.66 4.07 25.68
C SER A 165 10.60 3.31 24.88
N ILE A 166 11.01 2.73 23.75
CA ILE A 166 10.20 1.79 22.96
C ILE A 166 11.05 0.55 22.74
N SER A 167 10.48 -0.63 23.01
CA SER A 167 11.16 -1.90 22.79
C SER A 167 10.76 -2.50 21.45
N LEU A 168 11.75 -3.04 20.75
CA LEU A 168 11.59 -3.81 19.53
C LEU A 168 12.04 -5.25 19.80
N SER A 169 11.21 -6.21 19.42
CA SER A 169 11.55 -7.63 19.44
C SER A 169 11.72 -8.13 18.01
N ILE A 170 12.83 -8.81 17.76
CA ILE A 170 13.10 -9.50 16.49
C ILE A 170 13.19 -10.99 16.82
N LYS A 171 12.28 -11.78 16.25
CA LYS A 171 12.22 -13.23 16.42
C LYS A 171 12.43 -13.91 15.08
N ASN A 172 13.50 -14.70 14.99
CA ASN A 172 13.69 -15.63 13.89
C ASN A 172 12.93 -16.94 14.20
N THR A 173 12.18 -17.43 13.21
CA THR A 173 11.40 -18.67 13.24
C THR A 173 11.91 -19.70 12.22
N ALA A 174 12.98 -19.38 11.49
CA ALA A 174 13.67 -20.33 10.63
C ALA A 174 14.51 -21.33 11.45
N ASN A 175 14.81 -22.47 10.83
CA ASN A 175 15.73 -23.47 11.36
C ASN A 175 17.22 -23.12 11.12
N ILE A 176 17.51 -21.87 10.72
CA ILE A 176 18.85 -21.36 10.49
C ILE A 176 19.05 -20.07 11.30
N THR A 177 20.19 -19.95 11.96
CA THR A 177 20.57 -18.70 12.64
C THR A 177 21.12 -17.72 11.60
N VAL A 178 20.59 -16.51 11.57
CA VAL A 178 21.18 -15.39 10.81
C VAL A 178 22.06 -14.63 11.79
N GLN A 179 23.36 -14.53 11.50
CA GLN A 179 24.33 -13.74 12.27
C GLN A 179 24.42 -12.31 11.73
#